data_AF-A0A8H7QME5-F1
#
_entry.id   AF-A0A8H7QME5-F1
#
_cell.length_a   1.000
_cell.length_b   1.000
_cell.length_c   1.000
_cell.angle_alpha   90.00
_cell.angle_beta   90.00
_cell.angle_gamma   90.00
#
_symmetry.space_group_name_H-M   'P 1'
#
loop_
_entity.id
_entity.type
_entity.pdbx_description
1 polymer ?
#
loop_
_entity_poly.entity_id
_entity_poly.type
_entity_poly.pdbx_seq_one_letter_code
_entity_poly.pdbx_strand_id
1 'polypeptide(L)'
;MALGTMTPDDSKLFSDRTFKSIPAESLVKGKEIIRLYSTNEEDYQCNEAILSGMTSAVYESKCYDKVTLEKSSASVKDSLLEKLRGLSHDRTAGSPYLLNLRIGARYMITINIDTSDGLVNGTSGIFKQVDFGTSVSSVEKPLRIWLLMEDERSGKVQRKRVKTNSVMPPDWVPIDYTNGTFSVKVERASPVIRVQRTQFPVGVAEALTVHKARAVHILMSY
;
A
#
# COMPACT_ATOMS: atom_id res chain seq x y z
N MET A 1 -7.75 -24.50 19.51
CA MET A 1 -9.13 -24.10 19.14
C MET A 1 -9.59 -23.04 20.12
N ALA A 2 -10.14 -21.92 19.66
CA ALA A 2 -10.80 -20.97 20.55
C ALA A 2 -12.09 -21.62 21.06
N LEU A 3 -12.34 -21.58 22.36
CA LEU A 3 -13.52 -22.20 22.99
C LEU A 3 -14.84 -21.51 22.60
N GLY A 4 -14.77 -20.28 22.05
CA GLY A 4 -15.95 -19.54 21.60
C GLY A 4 -16.90 -19.15 22.73
N THR A 5 -16.46 -19.23 23.98
CA THR A 5 -17.25 -18.89 25.16
C THR A 5 -17.02 -17.44 25.53
N MET A 6 -18.10 -16.67 25.69
CA MET A 6 -18.09 -15.29 26.16
C MET A 6 -18.81 -15.23 27.50
N THR A 7 -18.09 -14.84 28.56
CA THR A 7 -18.68 -14.67 29.89
C THR A 7 -19.41 -13.31 29.98
N PRO A 8 -20.27 -13.12 31.00
CA PRO A 8 -20.83 -11.80 31.29
C PRO A 8 -19.75 -10.73 31.53
N ASP A 9 -18.64 -11.09 32.17
CA ASP A 9 -17.51 -10.19 32.41
C ASP A 9 -16.80 -9.79 31.11
N ASP A 10 -16.61 -10.73 30.16
CA ASP A 10 -16.09 -10.43 28.83
C ASP A 10 -17.01 -9.46 28.07
N SER A 11 -18.33 -9.71 28.14
CA SER A 11 -19.35 -8.87 27.50
C SER A 11 -19.35 -7.44 28.06
N LYS A 12 -19.20 -7.33 29.39
CA LYS A 12 -19.09 -6.05 30.08
C LYS A 12 -17.81 -5.33 29.66
N LEU A 13 -16.68 -6.04 29.59
CA LEU A 13 -15.41 -5.48 29.15
C LEU A 13 -15.47 -4.88 27.73
N PHE A 14 -16.13 -5.53 26.77
CA PHE A 14 -16.30 -4.98 25.42
C PHE A 14 -17.27 -3.80 25.39
N SER A 15 -18.34 -3.87 26.18
CA SER A 15 -19.32 -2.79 26.28
C SER A 15 -18.70 -1.52 26.85
N ASP A 16 -17.89 -1.65 27.89
CA ASP A 16 -17.15 -0.54 28.52
C ASP A 16 -16.10 0.08 27.58
N ARG A 17 -15.73 -0.63 26.50
CA ARG A 17 -14.82 -0.19 25.43
C ARG A 17 -15.54 0.27 24.17
N THR A 18 -16.87 0.42 24.23
CA THR A 18 -17.68 0.94 23.13
C THR A 18 -17.99 2.40 23.40
N PHE A 19 -17.49 3.28 22.54
CA PHE A 19 -17.64 4.72 22.70
C PHE A 19 -18.47 5.31 21.56
N LYS A 20 -19.34 6.28 21.87
CA LYS A 20 -20.08 7.05 20.85
C LYS A 20 -19.17 7.97 20.04
N SER A 21 -18.05 8.37 20.64
CA SER A 21 -16.99 9.17 20.03
C SER A 21 -15.66 8.72 20.61
N ILE A 22 -14.58 8.80 19.83
CA ILE A 22 -13.24 8.43 20.27
C ILE A 22 -12.87 9.26 21.52
N PRO A 23 -12.53 8.62 22.65
CA PRO A 23 -12.11 9.33 23.86
C PRO A 23 -10.86 10.17 23.60
N ALA A 24 -10.77 11.35 24.21
CA ALA A 24 -9.62 12.23 24.05
C ALA A 24 -8.31 11.56 24.53
N GLU A 25 -8.37 10.74 25.59
CA GLU A 25 -7.23 9.95 26.06
C GLU A 25 -6.77 8.84 25.09
N SER A 26 -7.62 8.39 24.17
CA SER A 26 -7.27 7.37 23.18
C SER A 26 -6.35 7.89 22.07
N LEU A 27 -6.21 9.22 21.96
CA LEU A 27 -5.25 9.89 21.09
C LEU A 27 -3.85 9.87 21.74
N VAL A 28 -3.30 8.67 21.94
CA VAL A 28 -1.99 8.51 22.57
C VAL A 28 -0.89 8.94 21.61
N LYS A 29 -0.10 9.96 21.98
CA LYS A 29 1.21 10.30 21.39
C LYS A 29 1.27 10.26 19.85
N GLY A 30 0.33 10.91 19.17
CA GLY A 30 0.37 11.00 17.70
C GLY A 30 0.19 9.65 16.97
N LYS A 31 -0.32 8.61 17.64
CA LYS A 31 -0.73 7.36 16.98
C LYS A 31 -2.16 7.49 16.50
N GLU A 32 -2.33 7.45 15.19
CA GLU A 32 -3.63 7.50 14.55
C GLU A 32 -4.34 6.15 14.66
N ILE A 33 -5.62 6.19 15.02
CA ILE A 33 -6.50 5.02 15.09
C ILE A 33 -6.67 4.43 13.70
N ILE A 34 -6.55 3.11 13.59
CA ILE A 34 -6.83 2.37 12.35
C ILE A 34 -8.24 1.81 12.43
N ARG A 35 -9.05 2.06 11.39
CA ARG A 35 -10.39 1.49 11.26
C ARG A 35 -10.31 0.09 10.67
N LEU A 36 -11.00 -0.87 11.28
CA LEU A 36 -11.04 -2.25 10.82
C LEU A 36 -12.41 -2.58 10.22
N TYR A 37 -12.39 -3.14 9.01
CA TYR A 37 -13.59 -3.52 8.27
C TYR A 37 -13.63 -5.03 7.98
N SER A 38 -14.84 -5.55 7.82
CA SER A 38 -15.02 -6.98 7.51
C SER A 38 -14.82 -7.27 6.02
N THR A 39 -15.13 -6.30 5.16
CA THR A 39 -15.06 -6.43 3.70
C THR A 39 -14.05 -5.47 3.07
N ASN A 40 -13.48 -5.87 1.92
CA ASN A 40 -12.59 -5.00 1.14
C ASN A 40 -13.32 -3.77 0.59
N GLU A 41 -14.62 -3.86 0.36
CA GLU A 41 -15.42 -2.76 -0.17
C GLU A 41 -15.57 -1.63 0.86
N GLU A 42 -15.92 -1.96 2.11
CA GLU A 42 -16.00 -0.96 3.20
C GLU A 42 -14.64 -0.33 3.50
N ASP A 43 -13.57 -1.15 3.50
CA ASP A 43 -12.18 -0.72 3.60
C ASP A 43 -11.83 0.29 2.50
N TYR A 44 -12.15 -0.04 1.25
CA TYR A 44 -11.91 0.83 0.10
C TYR A 44 -12.67 2.16 0.20
N GLN A 45 -13.97 2.11 0.49
CA GLN A 45 -14.81 3.31 0.61
C GLN A 45 -14.33 4.24 1.73
N CYS A 46 -13.91 3.68 2.87
CA CYS A 46 -13.38 4.48 3.96
C CYS A 46 -12.05 5.14 3.59
N ASN A 47 -11.13 4.39 2.99
CA ASN A 47 -9.85 4.92 2.51
C ASN A 47 -10.07 6.05 1.49
N GLU A 48 -10.93 5.85 0.48
CA GLU A 48 -11.26 6.88 -0.50
C GLU A 48 -11.89 8.13 0.14
N ALA A 49 -12.83 7.95 1.07
CA ALA A 49 -13.44 9.07 1.79
C ALA A 49 -12.40 9.90 2.55
N ILE A 50 -11.47 9.25 3.26
CA ILE A 50 -10.39 9.94 3.99
C ILE A 50 -9.48 10.68 3.02
N LEU A 51 -9.01 10.01 1.97
CA LEU A 51 -8.11 10.60 0.98
C LEU A 51 -8.74 11.78 0.23
N SER A 52 -10.04 11.70 -0.07
CA SER A 52 -10.80 12.76 -0.74
C SER A 52 -10.98 14.00 0.16
N GLY A 53 -11.05 13.80 1.47
CA GLY A 53 -11.15 14.88 2.47
C GLY A 53 -9.81 15.59 2.75
N MET A 54 -8.68 15.03 2.31
CA MET A 54 -7.37 15.67 2.49
C MET A 54 -7.18 16.85 1.53
N THR A 55 -6.54 17.91 2.01
CA THR A 55 -6.20 19.11 1.21
C THR A 55 -4.76 19.08 0.70
N SER A 56 -3.96 18.10 1.11
CA SER A 56 -2.55 17.95 0.72
C SER A 56 -2.38 17.59 -0.76
N ALA A 57 -1.15 17.64 -1.28
CA ALA A 57 -0.89 17.30 -2.68
C ALA A 57 -1.19 15.81 -2.98
N VAL A 58 -1.69 15.56 -4.19
CA VAL A 58 -1.86 14.22 -4.79
C VAL A 58 -0.75 14.00 -5.81
N TYR A 59 -0.18 12.80 -5.80
CA TYR A 59 0.74 12.35 -6.84
C TYR A 59 0.25 11.04 -7.44
N GLU A 60 0.24 10.98 -8.76
CA GLU A 60 -0.18 9.81 -9.50
C GLU A 60 1.04 8.97 -9.90
N SER A 61 1.04 7.70 -9.54
CA SER A 61 1.99 6.71 -10.03
C SER A 61 1.28 5.69 -10.91
N LYS A 62 1.46 5.81 -12.23
CA LYS A 62 1.01 4.82 -13.21
C LYS A 62 2.01 3.67 -13.27
N CYS A 63 1.53 2.44 -13.17
CA CYS A 63 2.39 1.27 -13.25
C CYS A 63 3.03 1.15 -14.65
N TYR A 64 4.14 0.41 -14.72
CA TYR A 64 4.76 0.02 -15.98
C TYR A 64 4.58 -1.48 -16.21
N ASP A 65 3.84 -1.85 -17.26
CA ASP A 65 3.60 -3.24 -17.62
C ASP A 65 4.53 -3.69 -18.76
N LYS A 66 5.18 -4.82 -18.54
CA LYS A 66 5.97 -5.55 -19.53
C LYS A 66 5.33 -6.91 -19.77
N VAL A 67 4.95 -7.15 -21.02
CA VAL A 67 4.35 -8.41 -21.45
C VAL A 67 5.38 -9.22 -22.24
N THR A 68 5.57 -10.48 -21.85
CA THR A 68 6.38 -11.44 -22.62
C THR A 68 5.46 -12.29 -23.48
N LEU A 69 5.39 -11.97 -24.78
CA LEU A 69 4.71 -12.75 -25.80
C LEU A 69 5.70 -13.06 -26.92
N GLU A 70 5.97 -14.34 -27.15
CA GLU A 70 6.76 -14.78 -28.29
C GLU A 70 5.96 -14.56 -29.59
N LYS A 71 6.58 -13.95 -30.60
CA LYS A 71 6.05 -13.80 -31.98
C LYS A 71 4.68 -13.09 -32.11
N SER A 72 4.31 -12.19 -31.20
CA SER A 72 3.08 -11.38 -31.30
C SER A 72 3.32 -10.02 -31.96
N SER A 73 2.36 -9.55 -32.79
CA SER A 73 2.38 -8.19 -33.37
C SER A 73 2.28 -7.09 -32.30
N ALA A 74 2.69 -5.86 -32.65
CA ALA A 74 2.56 -4.69 -31.78
C ALA A 74 1.09 -4.43 -31.38
N SER A 75 0.16 -4.54 -32.32
CA SER A 75 -1.28 -4.34 -32.09
C SER A 75 -1.89 -5.29 -31.06
N VAL A 76 -1.42 -6.53 -31.00
CA VAL A 76 -1.85 -7.53 -29.99
C VAL A 76 -1.32 -7.15 -28.61
N LYS A 77 -0.08 -6.65 -28.53
CA LYS A 77 0.51 -6.17 -27.28
C LYS A 77 -0.24 -4.95 -26.76
N ASP A 78 -0.55 -3.98 -27.62
CA ASP A 78 -1.28 -2.77 -27.22
C ASP A 78 -2.70 -3.09 -26.72
N SER A 79 -3.41 -3.96 -27.45
CA SER A 79 -4.75 -4.41 -27.04
C SER A 79 -4.74 -5.14 -25.69
N LEU A 80 -3.66 -5.88 -25.39
CA LEU A 80 -3.49 -6.53 -24.10
C LEU A 80 -3.19 -5.51 -23.00
N LEU A 81 -2.27 -4.58 -23.24
CA LEU A 81 -1.92 -3.52 -22.30
C LEU A 81 -3.16 -2.69 -21.90
N GLU A 82 -4.06 -2.40 -22.85
CA GLU A 82 -5.35 -1.75 -22.56
C GLU A 82 -6.22 -2.59 -21.62
N LYS A 83 -6.32 -3.91 -21.84
CA LYS A 83 -7.05 -4.81 -20.94
C LYS A 83 -6.46 -4.87 -19.53
N LEU A 84 -5.13 -4.77 -19.40
CA LEU A 84 -4.46 -4.80 -18.10
C LEU A 84 -4.80 -3.61 -17.19
N ARG A 85 -5.29 -2.50 -17.76
CA ARG A 85 -5.71 -1.30 -17.02
C ARG A 85 -6.95 -1.53 -16.17
N GLY A 86 -7.87 -2.37 -16.66
CA GLY A 86 -9.15 -2.66 -16.00
C GLY A 86 -9.13 -3.90 -15.10
N LEU A 87 -7.98 -4.55 -14.91
CA LEU A 87 -7.89 -5.72 -14.03
C LEU A 87 -8.03 -5.32 -12.56
N SER A 88 -8.81 -6.09 -11.81
CA SER A 88 -8.94 -5.93 -10.37
C SER A 88 -7.62 -6.23 -9.65
N HIS A 89 -7.46 -5.63 -8.46
CA HIS A 89 -6.30 -5.81 -7.58
C HIS A 89 -5.94 -7.29 -7.32
N ASP A 90 -6.94 -8.15 -7.11
CA ASP A 90 -6.73 -9.58 -6.87
C ASP A 90 -6.15 -10.32 -8.08
N ARG A 91 -6.41 -9.82 -9.30
CA ARG A 91 -5.89 -10.39 -10.55
C ARG A 91 -4.50 -9.87 -10.91
N THR A 92 -4.00 -8.87 -10.19
CA THR A 92 -2.72 -8.21 -10.46
C THR A 92 -1.71 -8.39 -9.33
N ALA A 93 -1.89 -9.44 -8.52
CA ALA A 93 -1.07 -9.76 -7.34
C ALA A 93 -0.96 -8.59 -6.35
N GLY A 94 -2.02 -7.78 -6.25
CA GLY A 94 -2.08 -6.63 -5.37
C GLY A 94 -1.34 -5.38 -5.85
N SER A 95 -0.91 -5.34 -7.13
CA SER A 95 -0.28 -4.16 -7.73
C SER A 95 -1.30 -3.35 -8.55
N PRO A 96 -1.70 -2.15 -8.09
CA PRO A 96 -2.67 -1.33 -8.80
C PRO A 96 -2.10 -0.73 -10.09
N TYR A 97 -2.97 -0.53 -11.08
CA TYR A 97 -2.60 0.16 -12.32
C TYR A 97 -2.26 1.64 -12.06
N LEU A 98 -3.12 2.32 -11.31
CA LEU A 98 -2.92 3.69 -10.86
C LEU A 98 -2.86 3.70 -9.33
N LEU A 99 -1.79 4.24 -8.78
CA LEU A 99 -1.62 4.47 -7.36
C LEU A 99 -1.65 5.97 -7.09
N ASN A 100 -2.66 6.43 -6.36
CA ASN A 100 -2.78 7.82 -5.93
C ASN A 100 -2.13 7.96 -4.55
N LEU A 101 -1.07 8.75 -4.50
CA LEU A 101 -0.28 9.00 -3.30
C LEU A 101 -0.63 10.38 -2.74
N ARG A 102 -1.08 10.43 -1.49
CA ARG A 102 -1.54 11.65 -0.82
C ARG A 102 -0.62 11.99 0.34
N ILE A 103 0.04 13.15 0.31
CA ILE A 103 0.95 13.55 1.41
C ILE A 103 0.17 13.53 2.73
N GLY A 104 0.78 12.94 3.76
CA GLY A 104 0.22 12.81 5.09
C GLY A 104 -0.65 11.59 5.28
N ALA A 105 -1.03 10.87 4.21
CA ALA A 105 -1.79 9.64 4.37
C ALA A 105 -0.90 8.45 4.75
N ARG A 106 -1.49 7.48 5.42
CA ARG A 106 -0.89 6.21 5.81
C ARG A 106 -0.90 5.21 4.66
N TYR A 107 0.26 4.61 4.43
CA TYR A 107 0.45 3.53 3.47
C TYR A 107 1.11 2.34 4.14
N MET A 108 0.70 1.15 3.71
CA MET A 108 1.23 -0.14 4.16
C MET A 108 2.05 -0.77 3.05
N ILE A 109 3.22 -1.28 3.39
CA ILE A 109 4.04 -2.11 2.50
C ILE A 109 3.29 -3.42 2.24
N THR A 110 3.19 -3.81 0.96
CA THR A 110 2.37 -4.96 0.51
C THR A 110 3.19 -6.22 0.24
N ILE A 111 4.52 -6.12 0.22
CA ILE A 111 5.44 -7.25 0.00
C ILE A 111 6.64 -7.17 0.93
N ASN A 112 7.37 -8.27 1.09
CA ASN A 112 8.65 -8.24 1.79
C ASN A 112 9.71 -7.60 0.90
N ILE A 113 10.16 -6.40 1.27
CA ILE A 113 11.23 -5.66 0.57
C ILE A 113 12.60 -6.06 1.15
N ASP A 114 12.75 -5.94 2.48
CA ASP A 114 13.95 -6.33 3.21
C ASP A 114 13.53 -6.75 4.64
N THR A 115 13.41 -8.06 4.86
CA THR A 115 12.98 -8.62 6.15
C THR A 115 13.99 -8.34 7.26
N SER A 116 15.27 -8.21 6.92
CA SER A 116 16.32 -7.92 7.91
C SER A 116 16.28 -6.47 8.39
N ASP A 117 15.69 -5.58 7.58
CA ASP A 117 15.53 -4.15 7.85
C ASP A 117 14.09 -3.77 8.28
N GLY A 118 13.24 -4.75 8.60
CA GLY A 118 11.87 -4.50 9.05
C GLY A 118 10.91 -3.97 7.96
N LEU A 119 11.33 -3.97 6.69
CA LEU A 119 10.51 -3.58 5.55
C LEU A 119 9.77 -4.80 5.01
N VAL A 120 8.79 -5.26 5.78
CA VAL A 120 7.98 -6.45 5.50
C VAL A 120 6.57 -6.09 5.09
N ASN A 121 5.85 -7.05 4.51
CA ASN A 121 4.43 -6.91 4.27
C ASN A 121 3.70 -6.63 5.59
N GLY A 122 2.89 -5.56 5.61
CA GLY A 122 2.18 -5.10 6.80
C GLY A 122 2.85 -3.92 7.52
N THR A 123 4.12 -3.62 7.24
CA THR A 123 4.77 -2.45 7.84
C THR A 123 4.19 -1.17 7.25
N SER A 124 3.71 -0.27 8.10
CA SER A 124 3.07 0.98 7.71
C SER A 124 3.91 2.22 7.98
N GLY A 125 3.62 3.29 7.25
CA GLY A 125 4.21 4.60 7.45
C GLY A 125 3.38 5.71 6.80
N ILE A 126 3.68 6.94 7.19
CA ILE A 126 3.05 8.14 6.64
C ILE A 126 3.83 8.62 5.42
N PHE A 127 3.15 8.79 4.28
CA PHE A 127 3.78 9.30 3.06
C PHE A 127 4.11 10.79 3.20
N LYS A 128 5.38 11.14 2.97
CA LYS A 128 5.90 12.49 3.20
C LYS A 128 6.25 13.22 1.92
N GLN A 129 6.87 12.53 0.96
CA GLN A 129 7.40 13.15 -0.25
C GLN A 129 7.61 12.12 -1.36
N VAL A 130 7.61 12.59 -2.61
CA VAL A 130 8.02 11.84 -3.79
C VAL A 130 9.19 12.54 -4.46
N ASP A 131 10.18 11.76 -4.91
CA ASP A 131 11.21 12.25 -5.81
C ASP A 131 10.79 11.98 -7.26
N PHE A 132 10.94 12.99 -8.11
CA PHE A 132 10.66 12.88 -9.54
C PHE A 132 11.95 12.73 -10.35
N GLY A 133 11.84 11.95 -11.41
CA GLY A 133 12.85 11.83 -12.45
C GLY A 133 12.32 12.33 -13.77
N THR A 134 13.17 12.98 -14.55
CA THR A 134 12.85 13.38 -15.93
C THR A 134 13.13 12.20 -16.87
N SER A 135 12.10 11.70 -17.55
CA SER A 135 12.27 10.75 -18.65
C SER A 135 12.91 11.43 -19.87
N VAL A 136 13.47 10.64 -20.80
CA VAL A 136 13.95 11.09 -22.13
C VAL A 136 12.88 11.88 -22.90
N SER A 137 11.61 11.63 -22.58
CA SER A 137 10.42 12.29 -23.14
C SER A 137 9.99 13.58 -22.40
N SER A 138 10.80 14.09 -21.48
CA SER A 138 10.51 15.26 -20.61
C SER A 138 9.27 15.12 -19.72
N VAL A 139 8.74 13.91 -19.56
CA VAL A 139 7.65 13.62 -18.63
C VAL A 139 8.27 13.31 -17.26
N GLU A 140 7.90 14.08 -16.25
CA GLU A 140 8.24 13.78 -14.85
C GLU A 140 7.54 12.50 -14.42
N LYS A 141 8.30 11.61 -13.80
CA LYS A 141 7.79 10.36 -13.24
C LYS A 141 8.23 10.22 -11.79
N PRO A 142 7.35 9.79 -10.88
CA PRO A 142 7.78 9.36 -9.56
C PRO A 142 8.88 8.33 -9.71
N LEU A 143 9.98 8.48 -8.99
CA LEU A 143 11.08 7.50 -8.91
C LEU A 143 11.07 6.76 -7.58
N ARG A 144 10.74 7.50 -6.52
CA ARG A 144 10.86 7.07 -5.13
C ARG A 144 9.84 7.80 -4.30
N ILE A 145 9.30 7.10 -3.30
CA ILE A 145 8.48 7.70 -2.26
C ILE A 145 9.20 7.64 -0.91
N TRP A 146 8.93 8.61 -0.06
CA TRP A 146 9.49 8.71 1.28
C TRP A 146 8.39 8.49 2.30
N LEU A 147 8.56 7.47 3.15
CA LEU A 147 7.64 7.14 4.23
C LEU A 147 8.29 7.42 5.58
N LEU A 148 7.57 8.09 6.48
CA LEU A 148 7.89 8.08 7.90
C LEU A 148 7.29 6.82 8.52
N MET A 149 8.13 5.83 8.83
CA MET A 149 7.66 4.53 9.33
C MET A 149 7.08 4.64 10.74
N GLU A 150 6.04 3.88 11.04
CA GLU A 150 5.46 3.81 12.39
C GLU A 150 6.39 3.07 13.37
N ASP A 151 7.14 2.09 12.89
CA ASP A 151 8.27 1.50 13.61
C ASP A 151 9.58 2.18 13.19
N GLU A 152 10.16 2.96 14.09
CA GLU A 152 11.43 3.67 13.88
C GLU A 152 12.61 2.72 13.59
N ARG A 153 12.49 1.44 13.94
CA ARG A 153 13.50 0.41 13.67
C ARG A 153 13.52 0.01 12.21
N SER A 154 12.43 0.20 11.49
CA SER A 154 12.28 -0.21 10.10
C SER A 154 12.98 0.74 9.12
N GLY A 155 13.62 0.17 8.11
CA GLY A 155 14.24 0.87 7.00
C GLY A 155 15.57 1.56 7.33
N LYS A 156 16.26 1.20 8.42
CA LYS A 156 17.52 1.82 8.84
C LYS A 156 18.65 1.58 7.84
N VAL A 157 18.72 0.39 7.26
CA VAL A 157 19.68 0.06 6.21
C VAL A 157 19.29 0.76 4.91
N GLN A 158 18.02 0.72 4.56
CA GLN A 158 17.47 1.32 3.36
C GLN A 158 17.74 2.84 3.29
N ARG A 159 17.60 3.56 4.42
CA ARG A 159 17.95 4.98 4.55
C ARG A 159 19.39 5.31 4.15
N LYS A 160 20.33 4.42 4.46
CA LYS A 160 21.77 4.62 4.19
C LYS A 160 22.17 4.32 2.76
N ARG A 161 21.40 3.48 2.06
CA ARG A 161 21.69 3.06 0.66
C ARG A 161 21.44 4.17 -0.34
N VAL A 162 20.57 5.12 0.00
CA VAL A 162 20.16 6.21 -0.88
C VAL A 162 21.04 7.43 -0.67
N LYS A 163 21.81 7.79 -1.70
CA LYS A 163 22.40 9.11 -1.83
C LYS A 163 21.36 10.02 -2.48
N THR A 164 20.79 10.93 -1.71
CA THR A 164 19.91 11.99 -2.22
C THR A 164 20.70 13.30 -2.34
N ASN A 165 20.41 14.09 -3.38
CA ASN A 165 20.98 15.44 -3.54
C ASN A 165 20.35 16.45 -2.57
N SER A 166 19.25 16.07 -1.93
CA SER A 166 18.49 16.89 -0.99
C SER A 166 18.71 16.36 0.43
N VAL A 167 18.82 17.24 1.42
CA VAL A 167 18.89 16.83 2.83
C VAL A 167 17.51 16.31 3.24
N MET A 168 17.30 15.00 3.13
CA MET A 168 16.08 14.35 3.62
C MET A 168 16.20 14.11 5.13
N PRO A 169 15.09 14.23 5.89
CA PRO A 169 15.08 13.87 7.29
C PRO A 169 15.57 12.42 7.51
N PRO A 170 16.40 12.17 8.55
CA PRO A 170 17.05 10.87 8.76
C PRO A 170 16.10 9.75 9.20
N ASP A 171 14.84 10.10 9.49
CA ASP A 171 13.76 9.22 9.88
C ASP A 171 12.90 8.74 8.71
N TRP A 172 13.02 9.35 7.52
CA TRP A 172 12.23 8.98 6.35
C TRP A 172 12.88 7.84 5.58
N VAL A 173 12.12 6.79 5.31
CA VAL A 173 12.57 5.60 4.59
C VAL A 173 12.21 5.73 3.10
N PRO A 174 13.19 5.56 2.20
CA PRO A 174 12.94 5.56 0.77
C PRO A 174 12.39 4.20 0.31
N ILE A 175 11.27 4.24 -0.41
CA ILE A 175 10.64 3.08 -1.05
C ILE A 175 10.67 3.27 -2.56
N ASP A 176 11.28 2.31 -3.25
CA ASP A 176 11.43 2.29 -4.70
C ASP A 176 10.39 1.38 -5.35
N TYR A 177 10.31 1.46 -6.68
CA TYR A 177 9.52 0.51 -7.46
C TYR A 177 9.98 -0.93 -7.25
N THR A 178 9.01 -1.84 -7.31
CA THR A 178 9.26 -3.28 -7.30
C THR A 178 8.56 -3.94 -8.48
N ASN A 179 9.07 -5.08 -8.90
CA ASN A 179 8.49 -5.87 -9.97
C ASN A 179 7.61 -6.98 -9.38
N GLY A 180 6.31 -6.93 -9.67
CA GLY A 180 5.40 -8.04 -9.47
C GLY A 180 5.20 -8.81 -10.78
N THR A 181 4.98 -10.13 -10.70
CA THR A 181 4.56 -10.91 -11.88
C THR A 181 3.23 -11.60 -11.61
N PHE A 182 2.33 -11.51 -12.58
CA PHE A 182 1.05 -12.22 -12.56
C PHE A 182 0.73 -12.79 -13.94
N SER A 183 -0.23 -13.70 -13.97
CA SER A 183 -0.64 -14.40 -15.18
C SER A 183 -2.04 -13.99 -15.57
N VAL A 184 -2.23 -13.62 -16.84
CA VAL A 184 -3.52 -13.24 -17.40
C VAL A 184 -3.94 -14.24 -18.45
N LYS A 185 -5.13 -14.80 -18.29
CA LYS A 185 -5.78 -15.61 -19.32
C LYS A 185 -6.53 -14.68 -20.26
N VAL A 186 -6.13 -14.65 -21.52
CA VAL A 186 -6.86 -13.90 -22.55
C VAL A 186 -7.91 -14.83 -23.16
N GLU A 187 -9.16 -14.41 -23.13
CA GLU A 187 -10.23 -15.15 -23.81
C GLU A 187 -9.87 -15.35 -25.29
N ARG A 188 -9.98 -16.60 -25.76
CA ARG A 188 -9.68 -17.07 -27.13
C ARG A 188 -8.20 -17.16 -27.54
N ALA A 189 -7.22 -16.99 -26.63
CA ALA A 189 -5.80 -17.23 -26.92
C ALA A 189 -5.24 -18.36 -26.03
N SER A 190 -4.54 -19.33 -26.64
CA SER A 190 -4.07 -20.54 -25.96
C SER A 190 -2.82 -20.42 -25.07
N PRO A 191 -2.04 -19.32 -25.02
CA PRO A 191 -1.10 -19.16 -23.92
C PRO A 191 -1.65 -18.23 -22.83
N VAL A 192 -1.52 -18.70 -21.58
CA VAL A 192 -1.55 -17.83 -20.40
C VAL A 192 -0.38 -16.87 -20.51
N ILE A 193 -0.67 -15.57 -20.43
CA ILE A 193 0.33 -14.54 -20.65
C ILE A 193 0.91 -14.11 -19.31
N ARG A 194 2.24 -14.13 -19.20
CA ARG A 194 2.94 -13.60 -18.03
C ARG A 194 3.17 -12.11 -18.20
N VAL A 195 2.69 -11.35 -17.23
CA VAL A 195 2.85 -9.89 -17.15
C VAL A 195 3.79 -9.60 -15.98
N GLN A 196 4.77 -8.75 -16.23
CA GLN A 196 5.56 -8.11 -15.18
C GLN A 196 5.06 -6.68 -15.02
N ARG A 197 4.62 -6.31 -13.82
CA ARG A 197 4.18 -4.97 -13.46
C ARG A 197 5.16 -4.34 -12.50
N THR A 198 5.59 -3.12 -12.81
CA THR A 198 6.45 -2.31 -11.96
C THR A 198 5.62 -1.20 -11.32
N GLN A 199 5.53 -1.21 -9.98
CA GLN A 199 4.79 -0.23 -9.17
C GLN A 199 5.44 -0.11 -7.77
N PHE A 200 5.15 0.95 -7.03
CA PHE A 200 5.51 1.01 -5.61
C PHE A 200 4.78 -0.11 -4.84
N PRO A 201 5.48 -0.84 -3.95
CA PRO A 201 4.92 -1.94 -3.18
C PRO A 201 4.07 -1.45 -2.00
N VAL A 202 3.21 -0.45 -2.19
CA VAL A 202 2.42 0.13 -1.10
C VAL A 202 0.93 0.21 -1.45
N GLY A 203 0.09 0.12 -0.43
CA GLY A 203 -1.36 0.34 -0.52
C GLY A 203 -1.82 1.31 0.56
N VAL A 204 -2.91 2.03 0.32
CA VAL A 204 -3.54 2.93 1.31
C VAL A 204 -3.95 2.12 2.53
N ALA A 205 -3.69 2.66 3.72
CA ALA A 205 -3.91 1.96 4.99
C ALA A 205 -4.50 2.86 6.09
N GLU A 206 -5.29 3.87 5.71
CA GLU A 206 -6.09 4.66 6.66
C GLU A 206 -7.18 3.82 7.34
N ALA A 207 -7.64 2.82 6.59
CA ALA A 207 -8.44 1.70 7.05
C ALA A 207 -7.80 0.39 6.57
N LEU A 208 -8.14 -0.71 7.25
CA LEU A 208 -7.74 -2.06 6.87
C LEU A 208 -8.92 -3.02 7.02
N THR A 209 -8.91 -4.11 6.25
CA THR A 209 -9.74 -5.26 6.61
C THR A 209 -9.15 -6.02 7.80
N VAL A 210 -10.01 -6.68 8.59
CA VAL A 210 -9.59 -7.57 9.68
C VAL A 210 -8.61 -8.64 9.18
N HIS A 211 -8.77 -9.10 7.94
CA HIS A 211 -7.84 -10.04 7.31
C HIS A 211 -6.44 -9.47 7.11
N LYS A 212 -6.32 -8.23 6.60
CA LYS A 212 -5.03 -7.54 6.42
C LYS A 212 -4.39 -7.17 7.76
N ALA A 213 -5.21 -6.76 8.73
CA ALA A 213 -4.77 -6.40 10.08
C ALA A 213 -4.06 -7.53 10.82
N ARG A 214 -4.32 -8.81 10.48
CA ARG A 214 -3.61 -9.96 11.08
C ARG A 214 -2.11 -10.00 10.76
N ALA A 215 -1.69 -9.35 9.68
CA ALA A 215 -0.29 -9.24 9.30
C ALA A 215 0.41 -8.04 9.95
N VAL A 216 -0.36 -7.14 10.60
CA VAL A 216 0.14 -5.92 11.21
C VAL A 216 0.15 -6.08 12.73
N HIS A 217 1.26 -5.72 13.37
CA HIS A 217 1.29 -5.56 14.82
C HIS A 217 0.53 -4.25 15.18
N ILE A 218 -0.80 -4.30 15.20
CA ILE A 218 -1.61 -3.17 15.65
C ILE A 218 -1.43 -3.08 17.17
N LEU A 219 -0.73 -2.05 17.63
CA LEU A 219 -0.64 -1.75 19.05
C LEU A 219 -2.03 -1.31 19.51
N MET A 220 -2.79 -2.26 20.05
CA MET A 220 -3.97 -1.93 20.84
C MET A 220 -3.46 -1.33 22.15
N SER A 221 -3.73 -0.05 22.37
CA SER A 221 -3.50 0.58 23.66
C SER A 221 -4.41 -0.12 24.69
N TYR A 222 -3.79 -0.76 25.67
CA TYR A 222 -4.47 -1.43 26.78
C TYR A 222 -4.81 -0.45 27.90
#